data_AF-A0A1G7SI65-F1
#
_entry.id   AF-A0A1G7SI65-F1
#
_cell.length_a   1.000
_cell.length_b   1.000
_cell.length_c   1.000
_cell.angle_alpha   90.00
_cell.angle_beta   90.00
_cell.angle_gamma   90.00
#
_symmetry.space_group_name_H-M   'P 1'
#
loop_
_entity.id
_entity.type
_entity.pdbx_description
1 polymer ?
#
loop_
_entity_poly.entity_id
_entity_poly.type
_entity_poly.pdbx_seq_one_letter_code
_entity_poly.pdbx_strand_id
1 'polypeptide(L)'
;MRRRNRKSGAHAENHERWLITYADLITLLMIFFVVMYAMSKIDVDKYESLSETLQVSFRNTDTSLKGSTILDGSYAKPGQTGDKQTKQDGADGKDKEEKAVAIGTITNKDLAFRKQEAELKNFMGVIQQYIDENKLGSQITVSDTPKGIAIRMSDRLLFDLSRAELKDDALPPLKKLATLLPKLSTSISIEGHTDNLPFAQGGRYKDNWELSAARALSVLRYFVDDNKLDAAQFQIAGYGETRPLVDNDTEQHRQQNRRVEIIVLRKMVQ
;
A
#
# COMPACT_ATOMS: atom_id res chain seq x y z
N MET A 1 -53.80 -41.13 -51.50
CA MET A 1 -53.78 -42.08 -50.36
C MET A 1 -52.36 -42.11 -49.80
N ARG A 2 -52.04 -41.38 -48.73
CA ARG A 2 -52.22 -41.73 -47.30
C ARG A 2 -51.44 -42.98 -46.88
N ARG A 3 -50.23 -42.79 -46.32
CA ARG A 3 -49.79 -43.26 -44.98
C ARG A 3 -48.31 -42.91 -44.74
N ARG A 4 -48.06 -41.82 -44.01
CA ARG A 4 -46.77 -41.53 -43.37
C ARG A 4 -46.88 -41.99 -41.93
N ASN A 5 -46.10 -43.00 -41.58
CA ASN A 5 -46.10 -43.61 -40.26
C ASN A 5 -45.37 -42.70 -39.26
N ARG A 6 -46.03 -42.36 -38.15
CA ARG A 6 -45.47 -41.63 -37.00
C ARG A 6 -44.41 -42.50 -36.31
N LYS A 7 -43.25 -41.93 -35.99
CA LYS A 7 -42.45 -42.36 -34.83
C LYS A 7 -42.58 -41.29 -33.76
N SER A 8 -43.15 -41.69 -32.62
CA SER A 8 -43.10 -40.95 -31.36
C SER A 8 -41.73 -41.11 -30.73
N GLY A 9 -41.12 -40.00 -30.31
CA GLY A 9 -40.06 -39.96 -29.32
C GLY A 9 -40.53 -39.02 -28.22
N ALA A 10 -41.05 -39.60 -27.14
CA ALA A 10 -41.54 -38.88 -25.97
C ALA A 10 -40.37 -38.19 -25.25
N HIS A 11 -40.64 -37.01 -24.72
CA HIS A 11 -39.76 -36.24 -23.84
C HIS A 11 -39.28 -37.08 -22.65
N ALA A 12 -37.98 -37.33 -22.55
CA ALA A 12 -37.36 -37.74 -21.29
C ALA A 12 -37.22 -36.48 -20.42
N GLU A 13 -38.09 -36.35 -19.42
CA GLU A 13 -38.14 -35.21 -18.51
C GLU A 13 -36.89 -35.15 -17.61
N ASN A 14 -36.45 -33.90 -17.35
CA ASN A 14 -35.23 -33.48 -16.67
C ASN A 14 -35.19 -33.86 -15.16
N HIS A 15 -35.03 -35.13 -14.82
CA HIS A 15 -34.99 -35.59 -13.42
C HIS A 15 -33.63 -35.43 -12.71
N GLU A 16 -32.59 -34.92 -13.38
CA GLU A 16 -31.22 -34.83 -12.84
C GLU A 16 -30.76 -33.40 -12.52
N ARG A 17 -31.59 -32.38 -12.75
CA ARG A 17 -31.18 -30.97 -12.52
C ARG A 17 -30.97 -30.62 -11.05
N TRP A 18 -31.72 -31.24 -10.15
CA TRP A 18 -31.55 -31.04 -8.70
C TRP A 18 -30.21 -31.59 -8.18
N LEU A 19 -29.64 -32.59 -8.87
CA LEU A 19 -28.37 -33.19 -8.51
C LEU A 19 -27.20 -32.21 -8.76
N ILE A 20 -27.31 -31.37 -9.80
CA ILE A 20 -26.29 -30.37 -10.14
C ILE A 20 -26.22 -29.28 -9.07
N THR A 21 -27.37 -28.78 -8.60
CA THR A 21 -27.41 -27.77 -7.51
C THR A 21 -26.96 -28.36 -6.17
N TYR A 22 -27.24 -29.64 -5.92
CA TYR A 22 -26.77 -30.35 -4.73
C TYR A 22 -25.25 -30.57 -4.75
N ALA A 23 -24.70 -30.95 -5.91
CA ALA A 23 -23.26 -31.11 -6.10
C ALA A 23 -22.53 -29.77 -5.88
N ASP A 24 -23.07 -28.65 -6.39
CA ASP A 24 -22.50 -27.32 -6.18
C ASP A 24 -22.46 -26.94 -4.69
N LEU A 25 -23.56 -27.16 -3.96
CA LEU A 25 -23.62 -26.89 -2.50
C LEU A 25 -22.60 -27.70 -1.70
N ILE A 26 -22.40 -28.98 -2.03
CA ILE A 26 -21.37 -29.81 -1.36
C ILE A 26 -19.96 -29.29 -1.67
N THR A 27 -19.69 -28.89 -2.91
CA THR A 27 -18.37 -28.37 -3.27
C THR A 27 -18.08 -27.02 -2.61
N LEU A 28 -19.07 -26.13 -2.48
CA LEU A 28 -18.92 -24.88 -1.74
C LEU A 28 -18.64 -25.14 -0.25
N LEU A 29 -19.34 -26.10 0.34
CA LEU A 29 -19.14 -26.49 1.74
C LEU A 29 -17.75 -27.11 1.95
N MET A 30 -17.29 -27.96 1.03
CA MET A 30 -15.94 -28.53 1.06
C MET A 30 -14.87 -27.44 0.97
N ILE A 31 -14.99 -26.51 0.02
CA ILE A 31 -14.04 -25.41 -0.15
C ILE A 31 -14.03 -24.52 1.11
N PHE A 32 -15.20 -24.24 1.69
CA PHE A 32 -15.30 -23.50 2.95
C PHE A 32 -14.51 -24.18 4.08
N PHE A 33 -14.69 -25.48 4.30
CA PHE A 33 -13.96 -26.22 5.34
C PHE A 33 -12.45 -26.30 5.07
N VAL A 34 -12.02 -26.43 3.82
CA VAL A 34 -10.60 -26.43 3.46
C VAL A 34 -9.95 -25.07 3.77
N VAL A 35 -10.63 -23.96 3.43
CA VAL A 35 -10.15 -22.61 3.76
C VAL A 35 -10.11 -22.38 5.27
N MET A 36 -11.14 -22.82 6.00
CA MET A 36 -11.19 -22.68 7.46
C MET A 36 -10.09 -23.52 8.15
N TYR A 37 -9.82 -24.73 7.64
CA TYR A 37 -8.76 -25.58 8.13
C TYR A 37 -7.38 -24.96 7.93
N ALA A 38 -7.14 -24.30 6.79
CA ALA A 38 -5.90 -23.60 6.51
C ALA A 38 -5.64 -22.42 7.47
N MET A 39 -6.70 -21.74 7.93
CA MET A 39 -6.58 -20.65 8.91
C MET A 39 -6.48 -21.13 10.37
N SER A 40 -6.87 -22.37 10.66
CA SER A 40 -6.98 -22.88 12.04
C SER A 40 -5.67 -23.40 12.63
N LYS A 41 -4.60 -23.54 11.84
CA LYS A 41 -3.29 -24.03 12.32
C LYS A 41 -2.29 -22.89 12.44
N ILE A 42 -2.60 -21.92 13.29
CA ILE A 42 -1.56 -21.01 13.81
C ILE A 42 -0.82 -21.79 14.90
N ASP A 43 0.43 -22.13 14.59
CA ASP A 43 1.32 -22.95 15.42
C ASP A 43 1.77 -22.14 16.65
N VAL A 44 1.35 -22.55 17.84
CA VAL A 44 1.68 -21.85 19.11
C VAL A 44 3.20 -21.84 19.33
N ASP A 45 3.88 -22.91 18.94
CA ASP A 45 5.34 -23.07 19.03
C ASP A 45 6.09 -22.05 18.15
N LYS A 46 5.48 -21.62 17.02
CA LYS A 46 6.03 -20.54 16.18
C LYS A 46 5.88 -19.18 16.84
N TYR A 47 4.82 -18.96 17.61
CA TYR A 47 4.67 -17.71 18.37
C TYR A 47 5.68 -17.64 19.52
N GLU A 48 5.93 -18.76 20.19
CA GLU A 48 6.90 -18.84 21.28
C GLU A 48 8.34 -18.59 20.80
N SER A 49 8.77 -19.25 19.71
CA SER A 49 10.08 -19.02 19.10
C SER A 49 10.24 -17.62 18.49
N LEU A 50 9.16 -17.01 17.99
CA LEU A 50 9.15 -15.61 17.56
C LEU A 50 9.34 -14.66 18.75
N SER A 51 8.72 -14.95 19.89
CA SER A 51 8.87 -14.14 21.11
C SER A 51 10.28 -14.22 21.69
N GLU A 52 10.88 -15.41 21.68
CA GLU A 52 12.26 -15.64 22.11
C GLU A 52 13.26 -14.92 21.20
N THR A 53 13.06 -14.99 19.88
CA THR A 53 13.90 -14.29 18.90
C THR A 53 13.76 -12.76 19.00
N LEU A 54 12.56 -12.26 19.31
CA LEU A 54 12.31 -10.84 19.57
C LEU A 54 13.06 -10.38 20.82
N GLN A 55 12.99 -11.14 21.92
CA GLN A 55 13.74 -10.84 23.14
C GLN A 55 15.26 -10.86 22.91
N VAL A 56 15.78 -11.83 22.15
CA VAL A 56 17.21 -11.91 21.81
C VAL A 56 17.63 -10.75 20.90
N SER A 57 16.79 -10.35 19.96
CA SER A 57 17.06 -9.21 19.06
C SER A 57 17.08 -7.89 19.82
N PHE A 58 16.18 -7.69 20.80
CA PHE A 58 16.21 -6.51 21.67
C PHE A 58 17.47 -6.43 22.53
N ARG A 59 17.94 -7.58 23.05
CA ARG A 59 19.23 -7.65 23.78
C ARG A 59 20.45 -7.39 22.88
N ASN A 60 20.37 -7.76 21.61
CA ASN A 60 21.44 -7.55 20.64
C ASN A 60 21.46 -6.11 20.05
N THR A 61 20.34 -5.40 20.04
CA THR A 61 20.31 -3.96 19.71
C THR A 61 20.99 -3.10 20.77
N ASP A 62 21.05 -3.54 22.04
CA ASP A 62 21.80 -2.85 23.09
C ASP A 62 23.33 -3.04 22.98
N THR A 63 23.81 -4.02 22.21
CA THR A 63 25.26 -4.29 22.05
C THR A 63 25.90 -3.59 20.84
N SER A 64 25.09 -3.01 19.95
CA SER A 64 25.57 -2.26 18.76
C SER A 64 25.53 -0.73 18.92
N LEU A 65 25.27 -0.24 20.14
CA LEU A 65 25.39 1.18 20.52
C LEU A 65 26.42 1.31 21.66
N LYS A 66 27.70 1.14 21.35
CA LYS A 66 28.79 1.51 22.26
C LYS A 66 28.95 3.03 22.29
N GLY A 67 28.33 3.65 23.29
CA GLY A 67 28.56 5.05 23.65
C GLY A 67 28.06 5.33 25.05
N SER A 68 28.89 5.06 26.06
CA SER A 68 28.85 5.58 27.44
C SER A 68 27.51 6.19 27.89
N THR A 69 26.65 5.41 28.54
CA THR A 69 25.84 5.93 29.64
C THR A 69 25.78 4.89 30.73
N ILE A 70 26.35 5.25 31.88
CA ILE A 70 26.14 4.61 33.18
C ILE A 70 24.64 4.62 33.44
N LEU A 71 24.00 3.46 33.57
CA LEU A 71 22.76 3.25 34.31
C LEU A 71 22.64 1.74 34.56
N ASP A 72 23.35 1.32 35.60
CA ASP A 72 23.11 0.09 36.35
C ASP A 72 21.65 0.11 36.85
N GLY A 73 20.93 -0.94 36.52
CA GLY A 73 19.52 -1.15 36.84
C GLY A 73 19.27 -2.64 37.04
N SER A 74 20.02 -3.22 37.96
CA SER A 74 19.80 -4.53 38.55
C SER A 74 18.31 -4.82 38.82
N TYR A 75 17.78 -5.85 38.14
CA TYR A 75 16.74 -6.71 38.70
C TYR A 75 17.15 -8.15 38.47
N ALA A 76 17.80 -8.72 39.49
CA ALA A 76 17.92 -10.15 39.64
C ALA A 76 16.84 -10.69 40.59
N LYS A 77 16.35 -11.88 40.20
CA LYS A 77 15.73 -12.97 40.99
C LYS A 77 14.19 -13.03 41.11
N PRO A 78 13.59 -14.22 41.35
CA PRO A 78 14.20 -15.53 41.69
C PRO A 78 13.65 -16.78 40.95
N GLY A 79 14.49 -17.79 40.73
CA GLY A 79 14.00 -19.16 40.45
C GLY A 79 15.02 -20.14 39.86
N GLN A 80 15.72 -20.86 40.73
CA GLN A 80 16.40 -22.15 40.52
C GLN A 80 17.68 -22.20 39.65
N THR A 81 18.80 -22.09 40.37
CA THR A 81 20.02 -22.88 40.21
C THR A 81 19.76 -24.40 40.28
N GLY A 82 20.48 -25.19 39.47
CA GLY A 82 20.70 -26.61 39.74
C GLY A 82 21.14 -27.46 38.56
N ASP A 83 22.46 -27.65 38.42
CA ASP A 83 23.20 -28.81 37.92
C ASP A 83 22.57 -29.79 36.92
N LYS A 84 23.27 -30.04 35.80
CA LYS A 84 24.09 -31.25 35.59
C LYS A 84 24.76 -31.27 34.22
N GLN A 85 26.09 -31.40 34.22
CA GLN A 85 26.82 -32.06 33.14
C GLN A 85 26.31 -33.50 32.99
N THR A 86 26.13 -34.03 31.77
CA THR A 86 26.90 -35.19 31.24
C THR A 86 26.42 -35.67 29.85
N LYS A 87 27.41 -35.86 28.98
CA LYS A 87 27.61 -36.97 28.01
C LYS A 87 26.76 -37.10 26.75
N GLN A 88 27.49 -37.04 25.63
CA GLN A 88 27.29 -37.78 24.38
C GLN A 88 27.35 -39.30 24.59
N ASP A 89 26.53 -40.01 23.81
CA ASP A 89 26.63 -41.38 23.25
C ASP A 89 25.18 -41.86 23.04
N GLY A 90 24.64 -42.37 21.94
CA GLY A 90 25.12 -42.90 20.66
C GLY A 90 24.08 -43.97 20.22
N ALA A 91 23.70 -43.98 18.92
CA ALA A 91 22.79 -44.91 18.24
C ALA A 91 21.28 -44.82 18.63
N ASP A 92 20.30 -44.88 17.73
CA ASP A 92 20.17 -45.78 16.59
C ASP A 92 19.30 -45.16 15.48
N GLY A 93 19.57 -45.53 14.22
CA GLY A 93 18.91 -44.98 13.05
C GLY A 93 17.52 -45.54 12.78
N LYS A 94 16.67 -44.75 12.11
CA LYS A 94 16.02 -45.10 10.84
C LYS A 94 14.91 -44.11 10.47
N ASP A 95 15.03 -43.60 9.25
CA ASP A 95 13.95 -43.34 8.29
C ASP A 95 12.83 -42.41 8.74
N LYS A 96 13.09 -41.09 8.68
CA LYS A 96 12.04 -40.13 8.33
C LYS A 96 12.60 -39.13 7.32
N GLU A 97 12.22 -39.38 6.08
CA GLU A 97 12.29 -38.43 4.97
C GLU A 97 11.99 -37.01 5.47
N GLU A 98 12.94 -36.13 5.23
CA GLU A 98 12.84 -34.69 5.40
C GLU A 98 11.69 -34.14 4.55
N LYS A 99 10.46 -34.19 5.08
CA LYS A 99 9.50 -33.13 4.81
C LYS A 99 9.83 -31.99 5.76
N ALA A 100 10.93 -31.29 5.46
CA ALA A 100 11.17 -29.96 5.94
C ALA A 100 10.00 -29.09 5.48
N VAL A 101 8.97 -29.00 6.32
CA VAL A 101 7.95 -27.97 6.22
C VAL A 101 8.72 -26.66 6.32
N ALA A 102 8.80 -25.95 5.20
CA ALA A 102 9.53 -24.71 5.04
C ALA A 102 9.18 -23.73 6.19
N ILE A 103 10.04 -23.70 7.21
CA ILE A 103 10.07 -22.66 8.21
C ILE A 103 10.58 -21.43 7.44
N GLY A 104 9.63 -20.55 7.13
CA GLY A 104 9.81 -19.40 6.25
C GLY A 104 11.03 -18.58 6.66
N THR A 105 12.11 -18.77 5.93
CA THR A 105 13.25 -17.86 5.92
C THR A 105 12.67 -16.51 5.53
N ILE A 106 12.80 -15.49 6.39
CA ILE A 106 12.46 -14.11 6.02
C ILE A 106 13.23 -13.85 4.72
N THR A 107 12.51 -13.75 3.61
CA THR A 107 13.17 -13.61 2.31
C THR A 107 13.74 -12.19 2.28
N ASN A 108 14.87 -11.97 1.59
CA ASN A 108 15.41 -10.61 1.39
C ASN A 108 14.34 -9.62 0.86
N LYS A 109 13.34 -10.14 0.13
CA LYS A 109 12.14 -9.41 -0.32
C LYS A 109 11.26 -8.91 0.83
N ASP A 110 11.00 -9.73 1.85
CA ASP A 110 10.20 -9.34 3.02
C ASP A 110 10.89 -8.26 3.84
N LEU A 111 12.22 -8.37 3.99
CA LEU A 111 13.02 -7.36 4.67
C LEU A 111 13.01 -6.02 3.91
N ALA A 112 13.18 -6.06 2.59
CA ALA A 112 13.13 -4.88 1.74
C ALA A 112 11.75 -4.19 1.79
N PHE A 113 10.67 -4.96 1.76
CA PHE A 113 9.31 -4.45 1.90
C PHE A 113 9.09 -3.77 3.25
N ARG A 114 9.49 -4.42 4.36
CA ARG A 114 9.39 -3.84 5.71
C ARG A 114 10.17 -2.54 5.86
N LYS A 115 11.39 -2.49 5.30
CA LYS A 115 12.22 -1.28 5.30
C LYS A 115 11.54 -0.16 4.54
N GLN A 116 11.02 -0.44 3.34
CA GLN A 116 10.31 0.54 2.54
C GLN A 116 9.06 1.06 3.26
N GLU A 117 8.29 0.19 3.89
CA GLU A 117 7.07 0.60 4.61
C GLU A 117 7.40 1.52 5.80
N ALA A 118 8.50 1.23 6.52
CA ALA A 118 9.01 2.11 7.57
C ALA A 118 9.45 3.47 7.01
N GLU A 119 10.13 3.50 5.86
CA GLU A 119 10.53 4.75 5.17
C GLU A 119 9.30 5.57 4.77
N LEU A 120 8.26 4.95 4.18
CA LEU A 120 7.01 5.60 3.80
C LEU A 120 6.25 6.16 5.01
N LYS A 121 6.19 5.40 6.11
CA LYS A 121 5.55 5.84 7.36
C LYS A 121 6.29 7.03 7.98
N ASN A 122 7.62 6.98 8.01
CA ASN A 122 8.43 8.11 8.49
C ASN A 122 8.24 9.34 7.60
N PHE A 123 8.24 9.17 6.28
CA PHE A 123 7.98 10.23 5.33
C PHE A 123 6.59 10.86 5.56
N MET A 124 5.54 10.05 5.69
CA MET A 124 4.19 10.52 6.01
C MET A 124 4.16 11.32 7.31
N GLY A 125 4.84 10.85 8.36
CA GLY A 125 4.93 11.56 9.64
C GLY A 125 5.58 12.94 9.52
N VAL A 126 6.69 13.04 8.78
CA VAL A 126 7.37 14.33 8.53
C VAL A 126 6.48 15.30 7.75
N ILE A 127 5.73 14.81 6.76
CA ILE A 127 4.79 15.64 6.00
C ILE A 127 3.61 16.08 6.87
N GLN A 128 3.03 15.17 7.66
CA GLN A 128 1.93 15.50 8.56
C GLN A 128 2.35 16.58 9.56
N GLN A 129 3.52 16.43 10.18
CA GLN A 129 4.08 17.43 11.08
C GLN A 129 4.25 18.79 10.39
N TYR A 130 4.77 18.82 9.17
CA TYR A 130 4.92 20.06 8.41
C TYR A 130 3.58 20.73 8.11
N ILE A 131 2.55 19.95 7.75
CA ILE A 131 1.19 20.46 7.51
C ILE A 131 0.62 21.10 8.78
N ASP A 132 0.80 20.45 9.93
CA ASP A 132 0.28 20.91 11.22
C ASP A 132 0.99 22.18 11.71
N GLU A 133 2.33 22.21 11.65
CA GLU A 133 3.15 23.37 12.04
C GLU A 133 2.83 24.63 11.21
N ASN A 134 2.55 24.45 9.92
CA ASN A 134 2.26 25.55 9.00
C ASN A 134 0.75 25.81 8.83
N LYS A 135 -0.12 25.10 9.58
CA LYS A 135 -1.58 25.22 9.53
C LYS A 135 -2.16 25.04 8.12
N LEU A 136 -1.59 24.11 7.35
CA LEU A 136 -1.95 23.86 5.95
C LEU A 136 -3.05 22.80 5.79
N GLY A 137 -3.60 22.26 6.88
CA GLY A 137 -4.55 21.12 6.85
C GLY A 137 -5.84 21.36 6.07
N SER A 138 -6.21 22.61 5.80
CA SER A 138 -7.36 22.95 4.93
C SER A 138 -7.05 22.87 3.44
N GLN A 139 -5.77 22.84 3.06
CA GLN A 139 -5.32 22.92 1.66
C GLN A 139 -4.45 21.72 1.25
N ILE A 140 -3.81 21.06 2.21
CA ILE A 140 -2.95 19.90 2.00
C ILE A 140 -3.38 18.80 2.96
N THR A 141 -3.56 17.59 2.44
CA THR A 141 -3.79 16.39 3.23
C THR A 141 -2.81 15.30 2.81
N VAL A 142 -2.41 14.45 3.75
CA VAL A 142 -1.58 13.28 3.47
C VAL A 142 -2.32 12.02 3.94
N SER A 143 -2.33 10.99 3.12
CA SER A 143 -2.99 9.72 3.43
C SER A 143 -2.20 8.54 2.90
N ASP A 144 -2.17 7.44 3.65
CA ASP A 144 -1.72 6.14 3.17
C ASP A 144 -2.79 5.51 2.28
N THR A 145 -2.39 5.06 1.09
CA THR A 145 -3.26 4.42 0.10
C THR A 145 -2.63 3.11 -0.36
N PRO A 146 -3.38 2.19 -1.00
CA PRO A 146 -2.81 0.97 -1.54
C PRO A 146 -1.66 1.21 -2.54
N LYS A 147 -1.74 2.30 -3.33
CA LYS A 147 -0.68 2.71 -4.27
C LYS A 147 0.58 3.24 -3.56
N GLY A 148 0.45 3.75 -2.33
CA GLY A 148 1.51 4.41 -1.56
C GLY A 148 1.02 5.65 -0.83
N ILE A 149 1.93 6.54 -0.44
CA ILE A 149 1.60 7.76 0.31
C ILE A 149 1.15 8.86 -0.64
N ALA A 150 -0.11 9.27 -0.55
CA ALA A 150 -0.69 10.32 -1.38
C ALA A 150 -0.72 11.65 -0.61
N ILE A 151 -0.03 12.65 -1.14
CA ILE A 151 -0.14 14.06 -0.72
C ILE A 151 -1.12 14.74 -1.65
N ARG A 152 -2.31 15.09 -1.16
CA ARG A 152 -3.32 15.81 -1.94
C ARG A 152 -3.23 17.29 -1.64
N MET A 153 -3.07 18.09 -2.68
CA MET A 153 -2.99 19.54 -2.60
C MET A 153 -4.15 20.16 -3.37
N SER A 154 -4.84 21.10 -2.73
CA SER A 154 -5.97 21.80 -3.34
C SER A 154 -5.52 22.66 -4.51
N ASP A 155 -6.36 22.75 -5.55
CA ASP A 155 -6.12 23.61 -6.70
C ASP A 155 -5.91 25.08 -6.31
N ARG A 156 -6.66 25.59 -5.33
CA ARG A 156 -6.59 27.00 -4.90
C ARG A 156 -5.23 27.42 -4.34
N LEU A 157 -4.54 26.49 -3.69
CA LEU A 157 -3.18 26.69 -3.21
C LEU A 157 -2.21 26.73 -4.40
N LEU A 158 -2.36 25.79 -5.32
CA LEU A 158 -1.40 25.55 -6.39
C LEU A 158 -1.51 26.51 -7.56
N PHE A 159 -2.73 26.85 -7.98
CA PHE A 159 -3.00 27.51 -9.26
C PHE A 159 -4.12 28.54 -9.14
N ASP A 160 -4.14 29.48 -10.07
CA ASP A 160 -5.31 30.32 -10.30
C ASP A 160 -6.34 29.60 -11.18
N LEU A 161 -7.56 30.14 -11.21
CA LEU A 161 -8.67 29.58 -11.99
C LEU A 161 -8.28 29.39 -13.46
N SER A 162 -8.51 28.17 -13.97
CA SER A 162 -8.21 27.77 -15.36
C SER A 162 -6.75 27.95 -15.79
N ARG A 163 -5.82 28.05 -14.84
CA ARG A 163 -4.38 28.16 -15.08
C ARG A 163 -3.64 26.91 -14.61
N ALA A 164 -2.43 26.73 -15.14
CA ALA A 164 -1.51 25.67 -14.71
C ALA A 164 -0.18 26.21 -14.22
N GLU A 165 0.04 27.53 -14.30
CA GLU A 165 1.20 28.18 -13.70
C GLU A 165 1.09 28.15 -12.17
N LEU A 166 2.15 27.67 -11.50
CA LEU A 166 2.19 27.57 -10.05
C LEU A 166 2.20 28.95 -9.40
N LYS A 167 1.45 29.07 -8.30
CA LYS A 167 1.44 30.27 -7.44
C LYS A 167 2.64 30.29 -6.51
N ASP A 168 3.06 31.50 -6.11
CA ASP A 168 4.16 31.67 -5.15
C ASP A 168 3.86 31.01 -3.79
N ASP A 169 2.59 31.06 -3.35
CA ASP A 169 2.12 30.42 -2.11
C ASP A 169 2.26 28.89 -2.11
N ALA A 170 2.31 28.27 -3.30
CA ALA A 170 2.50 26.83 -3.46
C ALA A 170 3.96 26.40 -3.32
N LEU A 171 4.91 27.33 -3.52
CA LEU A 171 6.33 27.00 -3.57
C LEU A 171 6.88 26.49 -2.23
N PRO A 172 6.54 27.06 -1.05
CA PRO A 172 7.04 26.55 0.22
C PRO A 172 6.73 25.07 0.50
N PRO A 173 5.47 24.57 0.40
CA PRO A 173 5.19 23.15 0.61
C PRO A 173 5.81 22.26 -0.48
N LEU A 174 5.82 22.70 -1.74
CA LEU A 174 6.48 21.95 -2.81
C LEU A 174 8.00 21.89 -2.60
N LYS A 175 8.62 22.97 -2.11
CA LYS A 175 10.05 22.98 -1.75
C LYS A 175 10.34 22.01 -0.61
N LYS A 176 9.47 21.94 0.41
CA LYS A 176 9.61 20.95 1.49
C LYS A 176 9.58 19.54 0.92
N LEU A 177 8.65 19.22 0.03
CA LEU A 177 8.60 17.93 -0.66
C LEU A 177 9.89 17.67 -1.46
N ALA A 178 10.40 18.66 -2.18
CA ALA A 178 11.63 18.53 -2.96
C ALA A 178 12.85 18.14 -2.10
N THR A 179 12.89 18.51 -0.81
CA THR A 179 13.97 18.09 0.11
C THR A 179 13.83 16.65 0.63
N LEU A 180 12.64 16.06 0.53
CA LEU A 180 12.32 14.76 1.11
C LEU A 180 12.25 13.65 0.06
N LEU A 181 11.66 13.94 -1.09
CA LEU A 181 11.48 13.00 -2.20
C LEU A 181 12.78 12.28 -2.64
N PRO A 182 13.93 12.95 -2.84
CA PRO A 182 15.15 12.26 -3.28
C PRO A 182 15.75 11.30 -2.24
N LYS A 183 15.29 11.33 -0.97
CA LYS A 183 15.71 10.36 0.05
C LYS A 183 15.00 9.02 -0.11
N LEU A 184 13.94 8.97 -0.90
CA LEU A 184 13.13 7.80 -1.15
C LEU A 184 13.64 7.11 -2.42
N SER A 185 13.77 5.78 -2.36
CA SER A 185 14.24 4.98 -3.51
C SER A 185 13.09 4.57 -4.44
N THR A 186 11.99 5.34 -4.48
CA THR A 186 10.72 4.98 -5.12
C THR A 186 10.29 6.01 -6.15
N SER A 187 9.57 5.57 -7.18
CA SER A 187 8.98 6.46 -8.18
C SER A 187 7.83 7.29 -7.59
N ILE A 188 7.61 8.48 -8.17
CA ILE A 188 6.65 9.47 -7.73
C ILE A 188 5.66 9.74 -8.87
N SER A 189 4.37 9.60 -8.59
CA SER A 189 3.29 9.86 -9.54
C SER A 189 2.63 11.19 -9.22
N ILE A 190 2.56 12.11 -10.18
CA ILE A 190 1.86 13.38 -10.04
C ILE A 190 0.57 13.30 -10.86
N GLU A 191 -0.56 13.29 -10.18
CA GLU A 191 -1.89 13.08 -10.75
C GLU A 191 -2.71 14.37 -10.66
N GLY A 192 -3.09 14.95 -11.80
CA GLY A 192 -3.94 16.14 -11.88
C GLY A 192 -5.42 15.79 -12.02
N HIS A 193 -6.29 16.53 -11.34
CA HIS A 193 -7.74 16.34 -11.37
C HIS A 193 -8.51 17.66 -11.46
N THR A 194 -9.68 17.62 -12.08
CA THR A 194 -10.63 18.74 -12.18
C THR A 194 -11.99 18.36 -11.58
N ASP A 195 -12.89 19.33 -11.52
CA ASP A 195 -14.32 19.05 -11.38
C ASP A 195 -14.94 18.73 -12.75
N ASN A 196 -16.27 18.58 -12.78
CA ASN A 196 -17.05 18.32 -13.98
C ASN A 196 -17.57 19.58 -14.69
N LEU A 197 -17.12 20.78 -14.30
CA LEU A 197 -17.62 21.98 -14.95
C LEU A 197 -17.02 22.09 -16.35
N PRO A 198 -17.84 22.41 -17.37
CA PRO A 198 -17.34 22.56 -18.72
C PRO A 198 -16.38 23.75 -18.78
N PHE A 199 -15.28 23.57 -19.51
CA PHE A 199 -14.29 24.61 -19.69
C PHE A 199 -14.88 25.76 -20.52
N ALA A 200 -14.59 27.02 -20.14
CA ALA A 200 -15.08 28.17 -20.86
C ALA A 200 -14.49 28.21 -22.30
N GLN A 201 -15.35 28.44 -23.29
CA GLN A 201 -14.91 28.52 -24.69
C GLN A 201 -13.86 29.62 -24.88
N GLY A 202 -12.75 29.30 -25.56
CA GLY A 202 -11.68 30.25 -25.90
C GLY A 202 -10.53 30.39 -24.91
N GLY A 203 -10.47 29.56 -23.85
CA GLY A 203 -9.31 29.52 -22.96
C GLY A 203 -8.11 28.75 -23.53
N ARG A 204 -6.99 28.76 -22.78
CA ARG A 204 -5.71 28.14 -23.19
C ARG A 204 -5.77 26.62 -23.39
N TYR A 205 -6.64 25.94 -22.64
CA TYR A 205 -6.82 24.49 -22.65
C TYR A 205 -8.12 24.13 -23.33
N LYS A 206 -8.14 23.02 -24.07
CA LYS A 206 -9.32 22.56 -24.83
C LYS A 206 -10.37 21.91 -23.92
N ASP A 207 -9.93 21.17 -22.91
CA ASP A 207 -10.78 20.40 -22.00
C ASP A 207 -10.11 20.16 -20.64
N ASN A 208 -10.84 19.45 -19.77
CA ASN A 208 -10.39 19.06 -18.43
C ASN A 208 -9.20 18.08 -18.45
N TRP A 209 -9.04 17.29 -19.53
CA TRP A 209 -7.89 16.40 -19.69
C TRP A 209 -6.61 17.20 -19.90
N GLU A 210 -6.64 18.18 -20.80
CA GLU A 210 -5.48 19.02 -21.10
C GLU A 210 -5.10 19.89 -19.90
N LEU A 211 -6.08 20.49 -19.20
CA LEU A 211 -5.82 21.28 -18.00
C LEU A 211 -5.19 20.44 -16.88
N SER A 212 -5.76 19.27 -16.59
CA SER A 212 -5.24 18.40 -15.53
C SER A 212 -3.83 17.90 -15.82
N ALA A 213 -3.55 17.51 -17.07
CA ALA A 213 -2.22 17.10 -17.51
C ALA A 213 -1.22 18.27 -17.43
N ALA A 214 -1.61 19.47 -17.86
CA ALA A 214 -0.76 20.65 -17.78
C ALA A 214 -0.42 21.05 -16.33
N ARG A 215 -1.37 20.91 -15.40
CA ARG A 215 -1.15 21.15 -13.96
C ARG A 215 -0.18 20.14 -13.37
N ALA A 216 -0.37 18.85 -13.66
CA ALA A 216 0.56 17.80 -13.23
C ALA A 216 1.98 18.04 -13.79
N LEU A 217 2.09 18.43 -15.06
CA LEU A 217 3.36 18.77 -15.71
C LEU A 217 4.03 19.99 -15.07
N SER A 218 3.27 20.99 -14.65
CA SER A 218 3.82 22.20 -14.03
C SER A 218 4.44 21.89 -12.65
N VAL A 219 3.81 21.02 -11.87
CA VAL A 219 4.38 20.50 -10.62
C VAL A 219 5.64 19.67 -10.90
N LEU A 220 5.62 18.82 -11.93
CA LEU A 220 6.82 18.07 -12.34
C LEU A 220 7.98 19.01 -12.68
N ARG A 221 7.73 20.04 -13.51
CA ARG A 221 8.75 21.01 -13.93
C ARG A 221 9.34 21.76 -12.74
N TYR A 222 8.52 22.12 -11.75
CA TYR A 222 9.06 22.69 -10.51
C TYR A 222 10.06 21.76 -9.81
N PHE A 223 9.79 20.45 -9.75
CA PHE A 223 10.73 19.50 -9.14
C PHE A 223 12.00 19.29 -9.97
N VAL A 224 11.87 19.15 -11.28
CA VAL A 224 13.01 18.84 -12.17
C VAL A 224 13.81 20.10 -12.53
N ASP A 225 13.13 21.14 -13.00
CA ASP A 225 13.77 22.34 -13.53
C ASP A 225 14.24 23.26 -12.39
N ASP A 226 13.43 23.49 -11.35
CA ASP A 226 13.79 24.46 -10.30
C ASP A 226 14.58 23.80 -9.16
N ASN A 227 14.28 22.54 -8.83
CA ASN A 227 14.89 21.81 -7.71
C ASN A 227 15.91 20.74 -8.15
N LYS A 228 16.15 20.59 -9.45
CA LYS A 228 17.16 19.69 -10.03
C LYS A 228 17.01 18.23 -9.61
N LEU A 229 15.78 17.77 -9.41
CA LEU A 229 15.49 16.37 -9.14
C LEU A 229 15.57 15.54 -10.43
N ASP A 230 15.94 14.27 -10.29
CA ASP A 230 16.06 13.35 -11.43
C ASP A 230 14.68 13.08 -12.04
N ALA A 231 14.50 13.45 -13.32
CA ALA A 231 13.27 13.25 -14.05
C ALA A 231 12.84 11.78 -14.12
N ALA A 232 13.78 10.83 -14.06
CA ALA A 232 13.48 9.40 -14.09
C ALA A 232 12.71 8.93 -12.83
N GLN A 233 12.72 9.70 -11.75
CA GLN A 233 11.95 9.40 -10.54
C GLN A 233 10.45 9.70 -10.69
N PHE A 234 10.05 10.47 -11.70
CA PHE A 234 8.70 11.00 -11.80
C PHE A 234 7.92 10.44 -12.98
N GLN A 235 6.61 10.34 -12.77
CA GLN A 235 5.62 10.14 -13.83
C GLN A 235 4.45 11.10 -13.58
N ILE A 236 3.73 11.47 -14.65
CA ILE A 236 2.57 12.34 -14.56
C ILE A 236 1.33 11.68 -15.19
N ALA A 237 0.16 12.04 -14.68
CA ALA A 237 -1.12 11.69 -15.28
C ALA A 237 -2.11 12.84 -15.11
N GLY A 238 -2.89 13.14 -16.16
CA GLY A 238 -4.06 14.00 -16.07
C GLY A 238 -5.31 13.14 -16.15
N TYR A 239 -6.19 13.21 -15.14
CA TYR A 239 -7.43 12.42 -15.11
C TYR A 239 -8.68 13.24 -15.41
N GLY A 240 -8.55 14.56 -15.61
CA GLY A 240 -9.69 15.47 -15.69
C GLY A 240 -10.68 15.21 -14.55
N GLU A 241 -11.94 15.01 -14.92
CA GLU A 241 -13.06 14.79 -14.00
C GLU A 241 -13.34 13.31 -13.69
N THR A 242 -12.63 12.36 -14.30
CA THR A 242 -13.03 10.94 -14.30
C THR A 242 -12.69 10.19 -13.01
N ARG A 243 -12.00 10.85 -12.06
CA ARG A 243 -11.65 10.29 -10.76
C ARG A 243 -12.00 11.28 -9.64
N PRO A 244 -13.30 11.55 -9.41
CA PRO A 244 -13.74 12.40 -8.32
C PRO A 244 -13.47 11.71 -6.96
N LEU A 245 -13.14 12.49 -5.94
CA LEU A 245 -13.12 12.02 -4.55
C LEU A 245 -14.53 11.97 -3.96
N VAL A 246 -15.36 12.92 -4.37
CA VAL A 246 -16.73 13.15 -3.91
C VAL A 246 -17.61 13.55 -5.09
N ASP A 247 -18.92 13.38 -4.96
CA ASP A 247 -19.85 13.71 -6.05
C ASP A 247 -19.80 15.20 -6.43
N ASN A 248 -19.86 15.54 -7.71
CA ASN A 248 -19.76 16.93 -8.18
C ASN A 248 -21.05 17.76 -8.04
N ASP A 249 -21.87 17.47 -7.03
CA ASP A 249 -23.19 18.07 -6.80
C ASP A 249 -23.12 19.49 -6.20
N THR A 250 -22.15 19.75 -5.33
CA THR A 250 -21.96 21.04 -4.63
C THR A 250 -20.66 21.74 -5.00
N GLU A 251 -20.58 23.06 -4.79
CA GLU A 251 -19.34 23.81 -5.03
C GLU A 251 -18.21 23.38 -4.08
N GLN A 252 -18.56 22.98 -2.86
CA GLN A 252 -17.60 22.46 -1.90
C GLN A 252 -16.99 21.13 -2.40
N HIS A 253 -17.82 20.21 -2.89
CA HIS A 253 -17.34 18.95 -3.43
C HIS A 253 -16.53 19.13 -4.71
N ARG A 254 -16.98 19.99 -5.64
CA ARG A 254 -16.19 20.35 -6.82
C ARG A 254 -14.82 20.91 -6.44
N GLN A 255 -14.76 21.76 -5.41
CA GLN A 255 -13.49 22.28 -4.92
C GLN A 255 -12.57 21.19 -4.33
N GLN A 256 -13.13 20.14 -3.71
CA GLN A 256 -12.34 18.99 -3.25
C GLN A 256 -11.82 18.15 -4.42
N ASN A 257 -12.59 18.04 -5.51
CA ASN A 257 -12.19 17.31 -6.72
C ASN A 257 -11.09 18.03 -7.50
N ARG A 258 -11.09 19.37 -7.53
CA ARG A 258 -10.02 20.21 -8.09
C ARG A 258 -8.76 20.14 -7.22
N ARG A 259 -7.83 19.24 -7.57
CA ARG A 259 -6.63 18.94 -6.78
C ARG A 259 -5.51 18.38 -7.66
N VAL A 260 -4.30 18.38 -7.10
CA VAL A 260 -3.18 17.55 -7.57
C VAL A 260 -2.80 16.58 -6.47
N GLU A 261 -2.61 15.32 -6.82
CA GLU A 261 -2.10 14.29 -5.92
C GLU A 261 -0.64 13.97 -6.28
N ILE A 262 0.26 14.10 -5.32
CA ILE A 262 1.65 13.65 -5.44
C ILE A 262 1.74 12.34 -4.66
N ILE A 263 1.93 11.23 -5.35
CA ILE A 263 1.89 9.88 -4.78
C ILE A 263 3.29 9.29 -4.81
N VAL A 264 3.84 9.02 -3.63
CA VAL A 264 5.06 8.24 -3.49
C VAL A 264 4.69 6.77 -3.61
N LEU A 265 5.11 6.11 -4.70
CA LEU A 265 4.63 4.77 -5.04
C LEU A 265 5.26 3.70 -4.13
N ARG A 266 4.41 2.84 -3.57
CA ARG A 266 4.82 1.60 -2.91
C ARG A 266 5.31 0.63 -3.98
N LYS A 267 6.52 0.06 -3.81
CA LYS A 267 7.03 -0.94 -4.75
C LYS A 267 6.28 -2.24 -4.46
N MET A 268 5.67 -2.80 -5.49
CA MET A 268 5.09 -4.13 -5.42
C MET A 268 6.25 -5.13 -5.29
N VAL A 269 6.16 -6.03 -4.31
CA VAL A 269 7.05 -7.19 -4.24
C VAL A 269 6.64 -8.12 -5.37
N GLN A 270 7.37 -8.10 -6.49
CA GLN A 270 7.32 -9.14 -7.52
C GLN A 270 8.31 -10.25 -7.17
#